data_AF-A0A2A4KSE3-F1
#
_entry.id   AF-A0A2A4KSE3-F1
#
_cell.length_a   1.000
_cell.length_b   1.000
_cell.length_c   1.000
_cell.angle_alpha   90.00
_cell.angle_beta   90.00
_cell.angle_gamma   90.00
#
_symmetry.space_group_name_H-M   'P 1'
#
loop_
_entity.id
_entity.type
_entity.pdbx_description
1 polymer ?
#
loop_
_entity_poly.entity_id
_entity_poly.type
_entity_poly.pdbx_seq_one_letter_code
_entity_poly.pdbx_strand_id
1 'polypeptide(L)'
;MADFKEELSPELIGRLADDLAGASASFDRTAFEQLACTGIGDLELKARIDWIARALAATMPASPEEADQVIRAALGSEGLTGWASMPVNTYVASALIERPDIALPLLAALTPRYTAEFAIRPFIDAHYEGTMNQLRAWTTDPDEHVRRLVSEGTRPRLPWAAQISQFIADPSPALALLEPLVNDESLYVRRSVANHLNDISKDHPDLVIDTATRWARSSTQGDFVVRHGLRTLVKRGHPEALAVLGFDHHAPIEITNLACSPSTISIGEATTVTFTLHATEATRAAIDYLVHYQGIRGPKAGKVFKLAVRDLPAGQAVHFSRRHRFENLSVRTIHPGPHRIEVQANGRVLGATEVHITAAETS
;
A
#
# COMPACT_ATOMS: atom_id res chain seq x y z
N MET A 1 -12.87 -16.50 -8.31
CA MET A 1 -12.75 -15.04 -8.51
C MET A 1 -12.27 -14.85 -9.93
N ALA A 2 -12.92 -13.97 -10.70
CA ALA A 2 -12.37 -13.57 -11.99
C ALA A 2 -10.99 -12.93 -11.78
N ASP A 3 -10.08 -13.13 -12.73
CA ASP A 3 -8.77 -12.49 -12.73
C ASP A 3 -8.94 -10.97 -12.91
N PHE A 4 -8.16 -10.15 -12.20
CA PHE A 4 -8.28 -8.68 -12.25
C PHE A 4 -8.10 -8.13 -13.66
N LYS A 5 -7.36 -8.84 -14.53
CA LYS A 5 -7.22 -8.43 -15.94
C LYS A 5 -8.55 -8.44 -16.70
N GLU A 6 -9.53 -9.26 -16.29
CA GLU A 6 -10.84 -9.37 -16.92
C GLU A 6 -11.77 -8.20 -16.59
N GLU A 7 -11.36 -7.31 -15.69
CA GLU A 7 -12.04 -6.03 -15.48
C GLU A 7 -11.89 -5.10 -16.71
N LEU A 8 -10.81 -5.25 -17.48
CA LEU A 8 -10.58 -4.54 -18.75
C LEU A 8 -11.15 -5.37 -19.92
N SER A 9 -12.44 -5.69 -19.84
CA SER A 9 -13.13 -6.53 -20.82
C SER A 9 -13.52 -5.74 -22.08
N PRO A 10 -13.81 -6.43 -23.21
CA PRO A 10 -14.39 -5.81 -24.39
C PRO A 10 -15.66 -4.99 -24.11
N GLU A 11 -16.51 -5.45 -23.17
CA GLU A 11 -17.72 -4.71 -22.78
C GLU A 11 -17.38 -3.39 -22.08
N LEU A 12 -16.34 -3.36 -21.24
CA LEU A 12 -15.85 -2.12 -20.63
C LEU A 12 -15.28 -1.18 -21.69
N ILE A 13 -14.50 -1.71 -22.64
CA ILE A 13 -13.95 -0.94 -23.76
C ILE A 13 -15.07 -0.33 -24.60
N GLY A 14 -16.11 -1.09 -24.91
CA GLY A 14 -17.28 -0.61 -25.65
C GLY A 14 -17.99 0.55 -24.96
N ARG A 15 -18.22 0.45 -23.63
CA ARG A 15 -18.81 1.55 -22.86
C ARG A 15 -17.94 2.81 -22.85
N LEU A 16 -16.62 2.64 -22.68
CA LEU A 16 -15.70 3.77 -22.77
C LEU A 16 -15.73 4.40 -24.18
N ALA A 17 -15.81 3.58 -25.23
CA ALA A 17 -15.91 4.05 -26.61
C ALA A 17 -17.19 4.86 -26.85
N ASP A 18 -18.33 4.38 -26.35
CA ASP A 18 -19.63 5.06 -26.44
C ASP A 18 -19.57 6.45 -25.80
N ASP A 19 -19.00 6.55 -24.60
CA ASP A 19 -18.90 7.80 -23.85
C ASP A 19 -17.98 8.83 -24.54
N LEU A 20 -16.83 8.39 -25.04
CA LEU A 20 -15.90 9.26 -25.77
C LEU A 20 -16.49 9.73 -27.11
N ALA A 21 -17.22 8.85 -27.81
CA ALA A 21 -17.93 9.21 -29.05
C ALA A 21 -19.10 10.16 -28.81
N GLY A 22 -19.80 10.01 -27.67
CA GLY A 22 -20.85 10.94 -27.25
C GLY A 22 -20.29 12.33 -26.88
N ALA A 23 -19.06 12.37 -26.37
CA ALA A 23 -18.34 13.61 -26.04
C ALA A 23 -17.75 14.32 -27.26
N SER A 24 -17.37 13.58 -28.31
CA SER A 24 -16.84 14.18 -29.54
C SER A 24 -17.17 13.37 -30.79
N ALA A 25 -17.78 14.04 -31.77
CA ALA A 25 -18.04 13.47 -33.09
C ALA A 25 -16.75 13.16 -33.89
N SER A 26 -15.59 13.72 -33.50
CA SER A 26 -14.30 13.42 -34.13
C SER A 26 -13.64 12.14 -33.59
N PHE A 27 -14.15 11.57 -32.50
CA PHE A 27 -13.61 10.33 -31.94
C PHE A 27 -14.09 9.13 -32.76
N ASP A 28 -13.16 8.42 -33.40
CA ASP A 28 -13.47 7.21 -34.17
C ASP A 28 -13.72 6.02 -33.23
N ARG A 29 -14.97 5.90 -32.79
CA ARG A 29 -15.46 4.83 -31.92
C ARG A 29 -15.11 3.44 -32.45
N THR A 30 -15.36 3.20 -33.73
CA THR A 30 -15.21 1.87 -34.34
C THR A 30 -13.73 1.50 -34.44
N ALA A 31 -12.87 2.42 -34.87
CA ALA A 31 -11.44 2.18 -34.90
C ALA A 31 -10.87 1.95 -33.49
N PHE A 32 -11.32 2.73 -32.50
CA PHE A 32 -10.87 2.57 -31.11
C PHE A 32 -11.20 1.18 -30.57
N GLU A 33 -12.48 0.78 -30.66
CA GLU A 33 -12.93 -0.52 -30.16
C GLU A 33 -12.18 -1.67 -30.86
N GLN A 34 -11.99 -1.58 -32.17
CA GLN A 34 -11.22 -2.58 -32.93
C GLN A 34 -9.77 -2.67 -32.44
N LEU A 35 -9.08 -1.53 -32.31
CA LEU A 35 -7.68 -1.50 -31.86
C LEU A 35 -7.53 -1.97 -30.42
N ALA A 36 -8.42 -1.54 -29.52
CA ALA A 36 -8.38 -1.86 -28.11
C ALA A 36 -8.70 -3.35 -27.83
N CYS A 37 -9.62 -3.96 -28.58
CA CYS A 37 -10.04 -5.35 -28.37
C CYS A 37 -9.16 -6.38 -29.09
N THR A 38 -8.52 -6.01 -30.21
CA THR A 38 -7.72 -6.97 -31.00
C THR A 38 -6.49 -7.42 -30.22
N GLY A 39 -6.43 -8.71 -29.87
CA GLY A 39 -5.29 -9.33 -29.17
C GLY A 39 -5.24 -9.09 -27.65
N ILE A 40 -6.24 -8.42 -27.06
CA ILE A 40 -6.25 -8.10 -25.63
C ILE A 40 -6.33 -9.34 -24.73
N GLY A 41 -6.92 -10.43 -25.22
CA GLY A 41 -7.11 -11.68 -24.46
C GLY A 41 -5.80 -12.32 -23.98
N ASP A 42 -4.73 -12.19 -24.76
CA ASP A 42 -3.40 -12.76 -24.47
C ASP A 42 -2.56 -11.90 -23.52
N LEU A 43 -3.07 -10.72 -23.13
CA LEU A 43 -2.35 -9.75 -22.32
C LEU A 43 -2.72 -9.86 -20.83
N GLU A 44 -1.70 -9.67 -19.99
CA GLU A 44 -1.86 -9.49 -18.54
C GLU A 44 -2.26 -8.05 -18.19
N LEU A 45 -2.75 -7.83 -16.96
CA LEU A 45 -3.41 -6.58 -16.54
C LEU A 45 -2.68 -5.29 -16.96
N LYS A 46 -1.39 -5.14 -16.66
CA LYS A 46 -0.62 -3.93 -17.01
C LYS A 46 -0.50 -3.74 -18.52
N ALA A 47 -0.26 -4.82 -19.27
CA ALA A 47 -0.18 -4.76 -20.71
C ALA A 47 -1.54 -4.42 -21.35
N ARG A 48 -2.66 -4.86 -20.76
CA ARG A 48 -4.01 -4.43 -21.19
C ARG A 48 -4.22 -2.92 -21.02
N ILE A 49 -3.78 -2.35 -19.89
CA ILE A 49 -3.87 -0.90 -19.64
C ILE A 49 -3.10 -0.13 -20.72
N ASP A 50 -1.84 -0.50 -20.97
CA ASP A 50 -0.99 0.14 -21.98
C ASP A 50 -1.51 -0.08 -23.40
N TRP A 51 -2.14 -1.24 -23.67
CA TRP A 51 -2.75 -1.57 -24.96
C TRP A 51 -3.92 -0.65 -25.27
N ILE A 52 -4.86 -0.50 -24.33
CA ILE A 52 -6.01 0.39 -24.48
C ILE A 52 -5.55 1.86 -24.57
N ALA A 53 -4.54 2.27 -23.79
CA ALA A 53 -3.97 3.61 -23.87
C ALA A 53 -3.37 3.93 -25.25
N ARG A 54 -2.71 2.95 -25.90
CA ARG A 54 -2.21 3.11 -27.28
C ARG A 54 -3.34 3.17 -28.30
N ALA A 55 -4.42 2.42 -28.11
CA ALA A 55 -5.60 2.54 -28.94
C ALA A 55 -6.21 3.94 -28.83
N LEU A 56 -6.34 4.48 -27.61
CA LEU A 56 -6.75 5.88 -27.39
C LEU A 56 -5.81 6.85 -28.11
N ALA A 57 -4.49 6.67 -27.99
CA ALA A 57 -3.52 7.54 -28.67
C ALA A 57 -3.66 7.53 -30.20
N ALA A 58 -4.11 6.42 -30.79
CA ALA A 58 -4.32 6.31 -32.23
C ALA A 58 -5.64 6.93 -32.72
N THR A 59 -6.62 7.16 -31.83
CA THR A 59 -7.99 7.56 -32.23
C THR A 59 -8.49 8.85 -31.58
N MET A 60 -7.79 9.34 -30.56
CA MET A 60 -8.07 10.65 -29.94
C MET A 60 -7.61 11.79 -30.86
N PRO A 61 -8.20 13.00 -30.72
CA PRO A 61 -7.72 14.18 -31.41
C PRO A 61 -6.22 14.42 -31.18
N ALA A 62 -5.52 14.83 -32.24
CA ALA A 62 -4.08 15.12 -32.17
C ALA A 62 -3.74 16.37 -31.35
N SER A 63 -4.70 17.30 -31.24
CA SER A 63 -4.57 18.50 -30.43
C SER A 63 -4.74 18.15 -28.93
N PRO A 64 -3.75 18.45 -28.07
CA PRO A 64 -3.86 18.26 -26.62
C PRO A 64 -5.10 18.93 -26.02
N GLU A 65 -5.45 20.12 -26.50
CA GLU A 65 -6.61 20.89 -26.06
C GLU A 65 -7.93 20.19 -26.43
N GLU A 66 -8.02 19.64 -27.64
CA GLU A 66 -9.21 18.90 -28.07
C GLU A 66 -9.32 17.58 -27.30
N ALA A 67 -8.22 16.86 -27.10
CA ALA A 67 -8.19 15.64 -26.31
C ALA A 67 -8.64 15.86 -24.85
N ASP A 68 -8.17 16.94 -24.21
CA ASP A 68 -8.64 17.35 -22.88
C ASP A 68 -10.15 17.63 -22.88
N GLN A 69 -10.66 18.36 -23.87
CA GLN A 69 -12.09 18.65 -23.99
C GLN A 69 -12.93 17.38 -24.11
N VAL A 70 -12.52 16.42 -24.95
CA VAL A 70 -13.22 15.14 -25.10
C VAL A 70 -13.27 14.39 -23.77
N ILE A 71 -12.12 14.25 -23.10
CA ILE A 71 -12.06 13.49 -21.84
C ILE A 71 -12.88 14.19 -20.76
N ARG A 72 -12.81 15.52 -20.65
CA ARG A 72 -13.58 16.30 -19.67
C ARG A 72 -15.08 16.18 -19.89
N ALA A 73 -15.54 16.22 -21.14
CA ALA A 73 -16.93 16.01 -21.48
C ALA A 73 -17.42 14.61 -21.10
N ALA A 74 -16.55 13.60 -21.15
CA ALA A 74 -16.84 12.23 -20.72
C ALA A 74 -16.68 11.99 -19.20
N LEU A 75 -16.17 12.92 -18.40
CA LEU A 75 -15.95 12.68 -16.95
C LEU A 75 -17.23 12.30 -16.21
N GLY A 76 -18.38 12.84 -16.62
CA GLY A 76 -19.67 12.58 -15.95
C GLY A 76 -20.28 11.22 -16.24
N SER A 77 -19.73 10.46 -17.20
CA SER A 77 -20.32 9.21 -17.68
C SER A 77 -19.90 8.00 -16.84
N GLU A 78 -20.70 6.93 -16.88
CA GLU A 78 -20.42 5.70 -16.14
C GLU A 78 -19.31 4.85 -16.77
N GLY A 79 -19.05 4.98 -18.08
CA GLY A 79 -17.98 4.24 -18.76
C GLY A 79 -16.58 4.80 -18.50
N LEU A 80 -16.45 6.01 -17.93
CA LEU A 80 -15.17 6.58 -17.49
C LEU A 80 -15.02 6.54 -15.95
N THR A 81 -15.23 5.37 -15.35
CA THR A 81 -15.04 5.12 -13.92
C THR A 81 -14.34 3.79 -13.66
N GLY A 82 -13.79 3.61 -12.46
CA GLY A 82 -13.12 2.38 -12.05
C GLY A 82 -11.96 2.01 -12.99
N TRP A 83 -11.90 0.74 -13.40
CA TRP A 83 -10.81 0.22 -14.23
C TRP A 83 -10.65 0.94 -15.57
N ALA A 84 -11.72 1.49 -16.16
CA ALA A 84 -11.66 2.26 -17.41
C ALA A 84 -10.86 3.55 -17.28
N SER A 85 -10.78 4.14 -16.07
CA SER A 85 -9.97 5.33 -15.82
C SER A 85 -8.47 5.05 -15.98
N MET A 86 -8.00 3.83 -15.70
CA MET A 86 -6.56 3.53 -15.74
C MET A 86 -5.93 3.68 -17.14
N PRO A 87 -6.50 3.10 -18.22
CA PRO A 87 -6.03 3.36 -19.58
C PRO A 87 -6.09 4.84 -19.98
N VAL A 88 -7.14 5.57 -19.59
CA VAL A 88 -7.28 7.00 -19.92
C VAL A 88 -6.21 7.83 -19.21
N ASN A 89 -5.95 7.57 -17.93
CA ASN A 89 -4.85 8.20 -17.20
C ASN A 89 -3.49 7.88 -17.84
N THR A 90 -3.31 6.64 -18.31
CA THR A 90 -2.08 6.21 -19.00
C THR A 90 -1.92 6.86 -20.37
N TYR A 91 -3.02 7.05 -21.10
CA TYR A 91 -3.05 7.85 -22.33
C TYR A 91 -2.62 9.29 -22.05
N VAL A 92 -3.20 9.96 -21.03
CA VAL A 92 -2.83 11.33 -20.65
C VAL A 92 -1.34 11.43 -20.32
N ALA A 93 -0.81 10.47 -19.55
CA ALA A 93 0.59 10.47 -19.15
C ALA A 93 1.59 10.19 -20.29
N SER A 94 1.15 9.57 -21.38
CA SER A 94 2.02 9.24 -22.53
C SER A 94 1.84 10.22 -23.68
N ALA A 95 0.61 10.48 -24.10
CA ALA A 95 0.31 11.33 -25.24
C ALA A 95 0.44 12.83 -24.93
N LEU A 96 0.21 13.24 -23.67
CA LEU A 96 0.24 14.66 -23.26
C LEU A 96 1.44 14.99 -22.36
N ILE A 97 2.49 14.15 -22.37
CA ILE A 97 3.65 14.33 -21.50
C ILE A 97 4.29 15.72 -21.66
N GLU A 98 4.44 16.20 -22.89
CA GLU A 98 5.03 17.51 -23.23
C GLU A 98 4.11 18.72 -22.95
N ARG A 99 2.88 18.48 -22.46
CA ARG A 99 1.90 19.51 -22.11
C ARG A 99 1.40 19.36 -20.67
N PRO A 100 2.30 19.47 -19.66
CA PRO A 100 1.93 19.35 -18.25
C PRO A 100 0.89 20.39 -17.81
N ASP A 101 0.82 21.54 -18.48
CA ASP A 101 -0.18 22.58 -18.27
C ASP A 101 -1.62 22.10 -18.54
N ILE A 102 -1.80 21.14 -19.44
CA ILE A 102 -3.09 20.49 -19.74
C ILE A 102 -3.21 19.18 -18.97
N ALA A 103 -2.18 18.35 -19.02
CA ALA A 103 -2.23 16.99 -18.52
C ALA A 103 -2.41 16.91 -17.00
N LEU A 104 -1.73 17.77 -16.23
CA LEU A 104 -1.82 17.72 -14.77
C LEU A 104 -3.23 18.10 -14.27
N PRO A 105 -3.85 19.22 -14.68
CA PRO A 105 -5.24 19.50 -14.34
C PRO A 105 -6.23 18.42 -14.81
N LEU A 106 -5.93 17.74 -15.92
CA LEU A 106 -6.76 16.64 -16.40
C LEU A 106 -6.65 15.40 -15.51
N LEU A 107 -5.44 15.03 -15.09
CA LEU A 107 -5.23 13.94 -14.12
C LEU A 107 -5.91 14.23 -12.77
N ALA A 108 -5.91 15.49 -12.31
CA ALA A 108 -6.68 15.88 -11.11
C ALA A 108 -8.19 15.71 -11.31
N ALA A 109 -8.73 15.98 -12.50
CA ALA A 109 -10.14 15.77 -12.79
C ALA A 109 -10.51 14.28 -12.97
N LEU A 110 -9.56 13.45 -13.39
CA LEU A 110 -9.75 12.00 -13.57
C LEU A 110 -9.55 11.20 -12.28
N THR A 111 -8.69 11.65 -11.36
CA THR A 111 -8.37 10.87 -10.15
C THR A 111 -9.58 10.51 -9.27
N PRO A 112 -10.67 11.31 -9.17
CA PRO A 112 -11.89 10.91 -8.46
C PRO A 112 -12.63 9.73 -9.12
N ARG A 113 -12.38 9.47 -10.41
CA ARG A 113 -13.02 8.35 -11.14
C ARG A 113 -12.42 7.00 -10.80
N TYR A 114 -11.16 6.98 -10.33
CA TYR A 114 -10.55 5.80 -9.71
C TYR A 114 -9.24 6.18 -9.03
N THR A 115 -8.20 6.46 -9.84
CA THR A 115 -6.91 6.96 -9.37
C THR A 115 -5.98 7.36 -10.53
N ALA A 116 -5.28 8.49 -10.39
CA ALA A 116 -4.19 8.90 -11.27
C ALA A 116 -2.78 8.61 -10.69
N GLU A 117 -2.67 7.80 -9.62
CA GLU A 117 -1.41 7.58 -8.86
C GLU A 117 -0.25 7.02 -9.70
N PHE A 118 -0.55 6.32 -10.80
CA PHE A 118 0.45 5.81 -11.75
C PHE A 118 0.84 6.88 -12.78
N ALA A 119 -0.15 7.60 -13.29
CA ALA A 119 -0.04 8.52 -14.42
C ALA A 119 0.64 9.84 -14.06
N ILE A 120 0.61 10.25 -12.80
CA ILE A 120 1.32 11.45 -12.34
C ILE A 120 2.86 11.29 -12.35
N ARG A 121 3.35 10.05 -12.32
CA ARG A 121 4.77 9.76 -12.08
C ARG A 121 5.68 10.11 -13.26
N PRO A 122 5.33 9.81 -14.52
CA PRO A 122 6.10 10.29 -15.67
C PRO A 122 6.33 11.81 -15.67
N PHE A 123 5.37 12.60 -15.16
CA PHE A 123 5.52 14.05 -15.06
C PHE A 123 6.49 14.49 -13.94
N ILE A 124 6.66 13.69 -12.89
CA ILE A 124 7.69 13.94 -11.87
C ILE A 124 9.08 13.77 -12.49
N ASP A 125 9.24 12.78 -13.38
CA ASP A 125 10.52 12.49 -14.03
C ASP A 125 10.81 13.50 -15.17
N ALA A 126 9.83 13.81 -16.01
CA ALA A 126 10.00 14.66 -17.19
C ALA A 126 9.90 16.18 -16.89
N HIS A 127 9.08 16.57 -15.91
CA HIS A 127 8.73 17.96 -15.64
C HIS A 127 8.78 18.30 -14.14
N TYR A 128 9.82 17.84 -13.45
CA TYR A 128 9.95 17.86 -11.99
C TYR A 128 9.46 19.16 -11.31
N GLU A 129 10.05 20.31 -11.63
CA GLU A 129 9.72 21.58 -10.97
C GLU A 129 8.25 21.98 -11.14
N GLY A 130 7.73 21.87 -12.38
CA GLY A 130 6.34 22.19 -12.68
C GLY A 130 5.38 21.25 -11.95
N THR A 131 5.66 19.95 -11.99
CA THR A 131 4.85 18.92 -11.33
C THR A 131 4.87 19.08 -9.81
N MET A 132 6.03 19.34 -9.22
CA MET A 132 6.15 19.57 -7.77
C MET A 132 5.42 20.83 -7.31
N ASN A 133 5.44 21.91 -8.11
CA ASN A 133 4.65 23.10 -7.82
C ASN A 133 3.14 22.81 -7.85
N GLN A 134 2.68 22.05 -8.84
CA GLN A 134 1.27 21.66 -8.93
C GLN A 134 0.86 20.74 -7.77
N LEU A 135 1.69 19.76 -7.42
CA LEU A 135 1.47 18.87 -6.27
C LEU A 135 1.38 19.64 -4.95
N ARG A 136 2.23 20.67 -4.75
CA ARG A 136 2.15 21.55 -3.58
C ARG A 136 0.80 22.29 -3.54
N ALA A 137 0.35 22.86 -4.66
CA ALA A 137 -0.93 23.54 -4.74
C ALA A 137 -2.12 22.59 -4.43
N TRP A 138 -2.04 21.34 -4.88
CA TRP A 138 -3.06 20.32 -4.62
C TRP A 138 -3.12 19.81 -3.18
N THR A 139 -2.17 20.17 -2.31
CA THR A 139 -2.25 19.78 -0.89
C THR A 139 -3.44 20.42 -0.17
N THR A 140 -3.99 21.50 -0.70
CA THR A 140 -5.15 22.22 -0.15
C THR A 140 -6.37 22.16 -1.08
N ASP A 141 -6.37 21.25 -2.05
CA ASP A 141 -7.50 21.08 -2.98
C ASP A 141 -8.77 20.69 -2.21
N PRO A 142 -9.97 21.21 -2.54
CA PRO A 142 -11.21 20.82 -1.88
C PRO A 142 -11.53 19.33 -2.04
N ASP A 143 -11.08 18.68 -3.12
CA ASP A 143 -11.33 17.26 -3.37
C ASP A 143 -10.31 16.36 -2.68
N GLU A 144 -10.78 15.46 -1.79
CA GLU A 144 -9.93 14.51 -1.09
C GLU A 144 -9.18 13.55 -2.02
N HIS A 145 -9.71 13.25 -3.20
CA HIS A 145 -9.07 12.39 -4.19
C HIS A 145 -7.83 13.06 -4.80
N VAL A 146 -7.89 14.38 -5.00
CA VAL A 146 -6.76 15.19 -5.48
C VAL A 146 -5.70 15.33 -4.38
N ARG A 147 -6.11 15.64 -3.14
CA ARG A 147 -5.18 15.67 -2.00
C ARG A 147 -4.51 14.31 -1.77
N ARG A 148 -5.26 13.21 -1.89
CA ARG A 148 -4.71 11.85 -1.78
C ARG A 148 -3.75 11.57 -2.93
N LEU A 149 -4.02 12.02 -4.15
CA LEU A 149 -3.10 11.84 -5.28
C LEU A 149 -1.73 12.46 -4.99
N VAL A 150 -1.67 13.61 -4.31
CA VAL A 150 -0.41 14.22 -3.90
C VAL A 150 0.42 13.25 -3.06
N SER A 151 -0.17 12.69 -2.00
CA SER A 151 0.52 11.74 -1.14
C SER A 151 0.82 10.41 -1.86
N GLU A 152 -0.15 9.83 -2.56
CA GLU A 152 -0.01 8.48 -3.10
C GLU A 152 0.88 8.44 -4.35
N GLY A 153 0.68 9.38 -5.26
CA GLY A 153 1.42 9.46 -6.53
C GLY A 153 2.91 9.69 -6.32
N THR A 154 3.27 10.36 -5.23
CA THR A 154 4.67 10.65 -4.86
C THR A 154 5.30 9.60 -3.93
N ARG A 155 4.61 8.50 -3.60
CA ARG A 155 5.19 7.44 -2.76
C ARG A 155 6.47 6.89 -3.38
N PRO A 156 7.61 6.81 -2.68
CA PRO A 156 8.85 6.32 -3.25
C PRO A 156 8.75 4.85 -3.72
N ARG A 157 7.90 4.05 -3.05
CA ARG A 157 7.75 2.60 -3.27
C ARG A 157 6.30 2.16 -3.45
N LEU A 158 5.53 2.89 -4.26
CA LEU A 158 4.14 2.56 -4.58
C LEU A 158 4.04 1.14 -5.21
N PRO A 159 3.18 0.24 -4.69
CA PRO A 159 2.95 -1.05 -5.31
C PRO A 159 2.48 -0.92 -6.77
N TRP A 160 2.93 -1.84 -7.62
CA TRP A 160 2.57 -1.90 -9.05
C TRP A 160 3.04 -0.70 -9.90
N ALA A 161 3.80 0.24 -9.33
CA ALA A 161 4.44 1.33 -10.05
C ALA A 161 5.96 1.16 -10.04
N ALA A 162 6.64 1.84 -10.97
CA ALA A 162 8.08 2.04 -10.87
C ALA A 162 8.41 2.79 -9.57
N GLN A 163 9.60 2.58 -9.00
CA GLN A 163 10.02 3.34 -7.83
C GLN A 163 10.49 4.74 -8.25
N ILE A 164 10.24 5.76 -7.42
CA ILE A 164 10.80 7.10 -7.64
C ILE A 164 12.15 7.14 -6.95
N SER A 165 13.21 6.79 -7.68
CA SER A 165 14.56 6.65 -7.14
C SER A 165 15.05 7.92 -6.44
N GLN A 166 14.72 9.10 -6.97
CA GLN A 166 15.08 10.37 -6.36
C GLN A 166 14.44 10.59 -4.99
N PHE A 167 13.21 10.13 -4.75
CA PHE A 167 12.56 10.20 -3.43
C PHE A 167 12.97 9.07 -2.49
N ILE A 168 13.51 7.97 -3.03
CA ILE A 168 14.22 6.98 -2.22
C ILE A 168 15.56 7.54 -1.77
N ALA A 169 16.30 8.25 -2.62
CA ALA A 169 17.59 8.81 -2.30
C ALA A 169 17.46 9.99 -1.32
N ASP A 170 16.58 10.94 -1.61
CA ASP A 170 16.25 12.07 -0.76
C ASP A 170 14.72 12.23 -0.63
N PRO A 171 14.13 11.85 0.52
CA PRO A 171 12.70 11.94 0.73
C PRO A 171 12.24 13.36 1.13
N SER A 172 13.13 14.34 1.33
CA SER A 172 12.76 15.67 1.81
C SER A 172 11.70 16.39 0.96
N PRO A 173 11.76 16.37 -0.40
CA PRO A 173 10.72 16.98 -1.22
C PRO A 173 9.35 16.30 -1.07
N ALA A 174 9.35 14.97 -0.92
CA ALA A 174 8.13 14.19 -0.74
C ALA A 174 7.53 14.43 0.66
N LEU A 175 8.37 14.45 1.70
CA LEU A 175 7.94 14.78 3.07
C LEU A 175 7.32 16.17 3.17
N ALA A 176 7.87 17.17 2.46
CA ALA A 176 7.31 18.52 2.43
C ALA A 176 5.87 18.55 1.90
N LEU A 177 5.50 17.65 0.98
CA LEU A 177 4.12 17.49 0.51
C LEU A 177 3.20 16.83 1.55
N LEU A 178 3.76 16.03 2.46
CA LEU A 178 2.99 15.33 3.49
C LEU A 178 2.68 16.20 4.72
N GLU A 179 3.53 17.17 5.03
CA GLU A 179 3.36 18.08 6.17
C GLU A 179 1.96 18.72 6.25
N PRO A 180 1.39 19.30 5.16
CA PRO A 180 0.02 19.83 5.22
C PRO A 180 -1.05 18.73 5.31
N LEU A 181 -0.77 17.51 4.86
CA LEU A 181 -1.73 16.40 4.74
C LEU A 181 -1.81 15.51 5.99
N VAL A 182 -0.89 15.63 6.94
CA VAL A 182 -0.91 14.81 8.18
C VAL A 182 -2.20 15.03 8.99
N ASN A 183 -2.74 16.25 8.94
CA ASN A 183 -3.96 16.67 9.63
C ASN A 183 -5.22 16.64 8.75
N ASP A 184 -5.14 16.09 7.53
CA ASP A 184 -6.27 16.09 6.60
C ASP A 184 -7.53 15.51 7.26
N GLU A 185 -8.71 16.06 6.98
CA GLU A 185 -9.98 15.58 7.52
C GLU A 185 -10.36 14.20 6.99
N SER A 186 -9.90 13.86 5.77
CA SER A 186 -10.17 12.59 5.13
C SER A 186 -9.27 11.47 5.66
N LEU A 187 -9.88 10.39 6.15
CA LEU A 187 -9.13 9.18 6.51
C LEU A 187 -8.47 8.53 5.28
N TYR A 188 -9.06 8.70 4.09
CA TYR A 188 -8.50 8.19 2.84
C TYR A 188 -7.14 8.86 2.54
N VAL A 189 -7.06 10.19 2.69
CA VAL A 189 -5.80 10.95 2.58
C VAL A 189 -4.82 10.55 3.68
N ARG A 190 -5.22 10.58 4.95
CA ARG A 190 -4.34 10.24 6.09
C ARG A 190 -3.76 8.82 5.98
N ARG A 191 -4.52 7.87 5.41
CA ARG A 191 -4.04 6.50 5.16
C ARG A 191 -2.96 6.46 4.09
N SER A 192 -3.08 7.28 3.04
CA SER A 192 -2.03 7.44 2.03
C SER A 192 -0.77 8.03 2.66
N VAL A 193 -0.89 9.12 3.43
CA VAL A 193 0.24 9.78 4.11
C VAL A 193 0.99 8.77 4.99
N ALA A 194 0.26 7.96 5.76
CA ALA A 194 0.83 6.94 6.61
C ALA A 194 1.49 5.79 5.82
N ASN A 195 0.98 5.43 4.63
CA ASN A 195 1.64 4.47 3.76
C ASN A 195 2.91 5.05 3.14
N HIS A 196 2.89 6.32 2.77
CA HIS A 196 4.03 7.05 2.26
C HIS A 196 5.15 7.12 3.31
N LEU A 197 4.83 7.55 4.53
CA LEU A 197 5.80 7.59 5.64
C LEU A 197 6.44 6.20 5.91
N ASN A 198 5.63 5.13 5.87
CA ASN A 198 6.13 3.75 6.01
C ASN A 198 7.02 3.30 4.84
N ASP A 199 6.83 3.85 3.64
CA ASP A 199 7.72 3.55 2.52
C ASP A 199 9.08 4.21 2.71
N ILE A 200 9.11 5.47 3.16
CA ILE A 200 10.34 6.20 3.50
C ILE A 200 11.10 5.48 4.63
N SER A 201 10.39 4.93 5.62
CA SER A 201 10.99 4.27 6.78
C SER A 201 11.82 3.01 6.45
N LYS A 202 11.76 2.52 5.20
CA LYS A 202 12.55 1.36 4.75
C LYS A 202 14.00 1.74 4.46
N ASP A 203 14.23 3.00 4.10
CA ASP A 203 15.52 3.53 3.68
C ASP A 203 16.03 4.63 4.63
N HIS A 204 15.11 5.43 5.21
CA HIS A 204 15.40 6.56 6.11
C HIS A 204 14.65 6.44 7.44
N PRO A 205 14.96 5.45 8.28
CA PRO A 205 14.24 5.21 9.54
C PRO A 205 14.33 6.39 10.51
N ASP A 206 15.51 6.97 10.70
CA ASP A 206 15.76 8.04 11.68
C ASP A 206 14.97 9.31 11.33
N LEU A 207 14.99 9.72 10.06
CA LEU A 207 14.20 10.86 9.56
C LEU A 207 12.70 10.65 9.75
N VAL A 208 12.22 9.42 9.57
CA VAL A 208 10.81 9.07 9.81
C VAL A 208 10.47 9.11 11.30
N ILE A 209 11.39 8.70 12.17
CA ILE A 209 11.21 8.77 13.63
C ILE A 209 11.14 10.23 14.08
N ASP A 210 12.04 11.08 13.59
CA ASP A 210 12.02 12.52 13.89
C ASP A 210 10.71 13.16 13.43
N THR A 211 10.30 12.87 12.19
CA THR A 211 9.03 13.37 11.62
C THR A 211 7.83 12.89 12.42
N ALA A 212 7.78 11.60 12.74
CA ALA A 212 6.70 11.01 13.53
C ALA A 212 6.65 11.57 14.95
N THR A 213 7.80 11.84 15.57
CA THR A 213 7.90 12.47 16.89
C THR A 213 7.32 13.88 16.87
N ARG A 214 7.65 14.67 15.84
CA ARG A 214 7.05 16.01 15.66
C ARG A 214 5.54 15.91 15.48
N TRP A 215 5.08 15.07 14.55
CA TRP A 215 3.66 14.93 14.25
C TRP A 215 2.86 14.43 15.45
N ALA A 216 3.36 13.46 16.22
CA ALA A 216 2.70 12.98 17.44
C ALA A 216 2.51 14.09 18.51
N ARG A 217 3.35 15.14 18.49
CA ARG A 217 3.26 16.27 19.43
C ARG A 217 2.37 17.41 18.93
N SER A 218 2.32 17.64 17.61
CA SER A 218 1.73 18.86 17.03
C SER A 218 0.46 18.64 16.22
N SER A 219 0.13 17.40 15.87
CA SER A 219 -0.97 17.08 14.94
C SER A 219 -2.22 16.62 15.70
N THR A 220 -3.40 17.14 15.34
CA THR A 220 -4.68 16.74 15.95
C THR A 220 -5.18 15.39 15.45
N GLN A 221 -4.75 14.98 14.26
CA GLN A 221 -5.14 13.71 13.61
C GLN A 221 -3.93 12.78 13.37
N GLY A 222 -2.73 13.22 13.75
CA GLY A 222 -1.46 12.57 13.42
C GLY A 222 -1.23 11.26 14.14
N ASP A 223 -1.92 10.99 15.25
CA ASP A 223 -1.83 9.73 15.98
C ASP A 223 -2.10 8.52 15.09
N PHE A 224 -3.10 8.61 14.21
CA PHE A 224 -3.36 7.56 13.24
C PHE A 224 -2.20 7.42 12.24
N VAL A 225 -1.74 8.54 11.70
CA VAL A 225 -0.69 8.59 10.68
C VAL A 225 0.62 8.02 11.21
N VAL A 226 1.04 8.45 12.40
CA VAL A 226 2.26 8.03 13.09
C VAL A 226 2.19 6.54 13.41
N ARG A 227 1.11 6.07 14.05
CA ARG A 227 0.94 4.66 14.41
C ARG A 227 0.95 3.74 13.18
N HIS A 228 0.25 4.14 12.11
CA HIS A 228 0.20 3.33 10.88
C HIS A 228 1.51 3.46 10.08
N GLY A 229 2.15 4.63 10.07
CA GLY A 229 3.42 4.89 9.37
C GLY A 229 4.62 4.17 9.97
N LEU A 230 4.69 4.07 11.30
CA LEU A 230 5.79 3.38 11.99
C LEU A 230 5.64 1.85 12.03
N ARG A 231 4.58 1.28 11.45
CA ARG A 231 4.21 -0.14 11.59
C ARG A 231 5.33 -1.11 11.22
N THR A 232 6.16 -0.79 10.23
CA THR A 232 7.28 -1.66 9.83
C THR A 232 8.40 -1.63 10.87
N LEU A 233 8.78 -0.44 11.33
CA LEU A 233 9.81 -0.27 12.36
C LEU A 233 9.39 -0.90 13.69
N VAL A 234 8.15 -0.70 14.10
CA VAL A 234 7.57 -1.33 15.31
C VAL A 234 7.59 -2.85 15.20
N LYS A 235 7.21 -3.41 14.05
CA LYS A 235 7.28 -4.88 13.84
C LYS A 235 8.70 -5.41 13.91
N ARG A 236 9.70 -4.62 13.48
CA ARG A 236 11.13 -4.94 13.60
C ARG A 236 11.70 -4.69 15.00
N GLY A 237 10.88 -4.21 15.93
CA GLY A 237 11.30 -3.92 17.30
C GLY A 237 12.19 -2.69 17.45
N HIS A 238 12.09 -1.72 16.53
CA HIS A 238 12.91 -0.50 16.59
C HIS A 238 12.61 0.31 17.87
N PRO A 239 13.59 0.53 18.77
CA PRO A 239 13.34 1.13 20.08
C PRO A 239 12.69 2.52 20.03
N GLU A 240 13.23 3.41 19.20
CA GLU A 240 12.72 4.78 19.13
C GLU A 240 11.31 4.86 18.50
N ALA A 241 11.02 4.08 17.47
CA ALA A 241 9.67 4.01 16.90
C ALA A 241 8.64 3.45 17.89
N LEU A 242 9.04 2.52 18.77
CA LEU A 242 8.22 2.04 19.88
C LEU A 242 8.00 3.14 20.92
N ALA A 243 9.04 3.89 21.27
CA ALA A 243 8.98 5.00 22.21
C ALA A 243 8.01 6.11 21.74
N VAL A 244 8.02 6.44 20.44
CA VAL A 244 7.04 7.39 19.84
C VAL A 244 5.59 6.95 20.07
N LEU A 245 5.33 5.65 20.13
CA LEU A 245 3.99 5.10 20.38
C LEU A 245 3.72 4.80 21.87
N GLY A 246 4.62 5.20 22.77
CA GLY A 246 4.50 5.00 24.21
C GLY A 246 4.81 3.58 24.69
N PHE A 247 5.64 2.83 23.95
CA PHE A 247 6.12 1.52 24.37
C PHE A 247 7.60 1.61 24.76
N ASP A 248 7.90 1.26 26.01
CA ASP A 248 9.29 1.19 26.47
C ASP A 248 9.93 -0.13 26.02
N HIS A 249 10.91 -0.03 25.12
CA HIS A 249 11.70 -1.18 24.65
C HIS A 249 12.45 -1.87 25.79
N HIS A 250 12.90 -1.12 26.80
CA HIS A 250 13.69 -1.67 27.89
C HIS A 250 12.85 -2.17 29.06
N ALA A 251 11.52 -2.07 28.98
CA ALA A 251 10.61 -2.53 30.02
C ALA A 251 10.96 -3.95 30.48
N PRO A 252 11.11 -4.18 31.80
CA PRO A 252 11.53 -5.46 32.36
C PRO A 252 10.38 -6.48 32.35
N ILE A 253 10.12 -7.04 31.17
CA ILE A 253 9.09 -8.05 30.90
C ILE A 253 9.74 -9.42 30.73
N GLU A 254 9.24 -10.41 31.47
CA GLU A 254 9.65 -11.81 31.39
C GLU A 254 8.51 -12.68 30.87
N ILE A 255 8.87 -13.80 30.23
CA ILE A 255 7.92 -14.80 29.72
C ILE A 255 8.10 -16.12 30.45
N THR A 256 7.00 -16.75 30.83
CA THR A 256 6.98 -18.12 31.35
C THR A 256 5.92 -18.95 30.63
N ASN A 257 6.00 -20.27 30.78
CA ASN A 257 5.02 -21.23 30.25
C ASN A 257 4.77 -21.10 28.73
N LEU A 258 5.80 -20.70 27.95
CA LEU A 258 5.69 -20.61 26.50
C LEU A 258 5.67 -22.02 25.88
N ALA A 259 4.57 -22.37 25.22
CA ALA A 259 4.40 -23.68 24.58
C ALA A 259 3.49 -23.62 23.34
N CYS A 260 3.61 -24.64 22.49
CA CYS A 260 2.66 -24.95 21.42
C CYS A 260 1.91 -26.24 21.74
N SER A 261 0.58 -26.24 21.59
CA SER A 261 -0.25 -27.42 21.74
C SER A 261 -1.34 -27.48 20.65
N PRO A 262 -1.37 -28.54 19.82
CA PRO A 262 -0.40 -29.64 19.72
C PRO A 262 0.99 -29.18 19.26
N SER A 263 2.05 -29.88 19.67
CA SER A 263 3.43 -29.59 19.22
C SER A 263 3.80 -30.23 17.88
N THR A 264 2.96 -31.15 17.38
CA THR A 264 3.04 -31.73 16.04
C THR A 264 1.67 -31.67 15.38
N ILE A 265 1.59 -31.15 14.16
CA ILE A 265 0.35 -31.03 13.38
C ILE A 265 0.60 -31.28 11.89
N SER A 266 -0.42 -31.65 11.14
CA SER A 266 -0.36 -31.80 9.68
C SER A 266 -0.57 -30.46 8.96
N ILE A 267 -0.08 -30.34 7.71
CA ILE A 267 -0.37 -29.18 6.86
C ILE A 267 -1.90 -29.00 6.74
N GLY A 268 -2.36 -27.77 6.98
CA GLY A 268 -3.78 -27.38 7.01
C GLY A 268 -4.35 -27.24 8.43
N GLU A 269 -3.68 -27.82 9.43
CA GLU A 269 -4.10 -27.77 10.82
C GLU A 269 -3.56 -26.53 11.56
N ALA A 270 -3.88 -26.43 12.86
CA ALA A 270 -3.48 -25.32 13.70
C ALA A 270 -2.96 -25.78 15.05
N THR A 271 -1.95 -25.08 15.55
CA THR A 271 -1.48 -25.18 16.94
C THR A 271 -1.95 -23.96 17.74
N THR A 272 -1.98 -24.08 19.05
CA THR A 272 -2.22 -22.97 19.97
C THR A 272 -0.93 -22.62 20.70
N VAL A 273 -0.47 -21.39 20.53
CA VAL A 273 0.65 -20.82 21.27
C VAL A 273 0.12 -20.23 22.57
N THR A 274 0.59 -20.73 23.71
CA THR A 274 0.24 -20.21 25.04
C THR A 274 1.48 -19.71 25.75
N PHE A 275 1.33 -18.66 26.56
CA PHE A 275 2.39 -18.12 27.40
C PHE A 275 1.84 -17.19 28.48
N THR A 276 2.68 -16.85 29.45
CA THR A 276 2.39 -15.88 30.50
C THR A 276 3.46 -14.80 30.51
N LEU A 277 3.07 -13.53 30.58
CA LEU A 277 3.98 -12.41 30.75
C LEU A 277 3.93 -11.89 32.19
N HIS A 278 5.10 -11.50 32.70
CA HIS A 278 5.27 -10.83 33.99
C HIS A 278 6.07 -9.56 33.77
N ALA A 279 5.61 -8.44 34.33
CA ALA A 279 6.37 -7.20 34.33
C ALA A 279 6.75 -6.86 35.78
N THR A 280 8.01 -6.50 36.03
CA THR A 280 8.41 -6.07 37.39
C THR A 280 7.88 -4.68 37.72
N GLU A 281 7.67 -3.86 36.70
CA GLU A 281 7.04 -2.54 36.78
C GLU A 281 5.82 -2.46 35.87
N ALA A 282 4.87 -1.57 36.20
CA ALA A 282 3.69 -1.39 35.38
C ALA A 282 4.08 -0.79 34.02
N THR A 283 3.74 -1.48 32.93
CA THR A 283 4.16 -1.08 31.59
C THR A 283 3.08 -1.39 30.57
N ARG A 284 3.03 -0.58 29.51
CA ARG A 284 2.22 -0.87 28.33
C ARG A 284 3.04 -1.73 27.37
N ALA A 285 2.50 -2.88 26.98
CA ALA A 285 3.16 -3.85 26.13
C ALA A 285 2.49 -3.96 24.75
N ALA A 286 3.27 -3.71 23.69
CA ALA A 286 2.96 -4.15 22.34
C ALA A 286 3.48 -5.59 22.16
N ILE A 287 2.56 -6.55 22.06
CA ILE A 287 2.85 -7.97 22.05
C ILE A 287 2.59 -8.51 20.64
N ASP A 288 3.60 -9.14 20.07
CA ASP A 288 3.56 -9.80 18.77
C ASP A 288 4.16 -11.20 18.89
N TYR A 289 3.96 -12.03 17.86
CA TYR A 289 4.67 -13.28 17.71
C TYR A 289 5.21 -13.43 16.30
N LEU A 290 6.35 -14.11 16.17
CA LEU A 290 7.01 -14.34 14.89
C LEU A 290 6.93 -15.82 14.56
N VAL A 291 6.62 -16.13 13.30
CA VAL A 291 6.70 -17.50 12.79
C VAL A 291 7.82 -17.58 11.77
N HIS A 292 8.81 -18.42 12.06
CA HIS A 292 9.90 -18.77 11.15
C HIS A 292 9.48 -20.01 10.38
N TYR A 293 8.95 -19.80 9.18
CA TYR A 293 8.48 -20.89 8.34
C TYR A 293 9.65 -21.71 7.79
N GLN A 294 9.49 -23.03 7.75
CA GLN A 294 10.43 -23.88 7.03
C GLN A 294 10.32 -23.62 5.53
N GLY A 295 11.47 -23.49 4.86
CA GLY A 295 11.57 -23.45 3.41
C GLY A 295 12.37 -24.64 2.88
N ILE A 296 12.36 -24.80 1.56
CA ILE A 296 13.14 -25.84 0.85
C ILE A 296 14.64 -25.76 1.19
N ARG A 297 15.16 -24.56 1.44
CA ARG A 297 16.59 -24.29 1.73
C ARG A 297 16.87 -23.99 3.20
N GLY A 298 15.95 -24.32 4.11
CA GLY A 298 16.06 -24.02 5.55
C GLY A 298 15.04 -23.00 6.05
N PRO A 299 15.14 -22.59 7.34
CA PRO A 299 14.22 -21.65 7.95
C PRO A 299 14.22 -20.28 7.28
N LYS A 300 13.03 -19.69 7.09
CA LYS A 300 12.84 -18.33 6.57
C LYS A 300 12.93 -17.29 7.68
N ALA A 301 13.14 -16.03 7.29
CA ALA A 301 13.03 -14.89 8.20
C ALA A 301 11.65 -14.86 8.90
N GLY A 302 11.64 -14.41 10.15
CA GLY A 302 10.44 -14.40 11.00
C GLY A 302 9.34 -13.51 10.42
N LYS A 303 8.16 -14.08 10.21
CA LYS A 303 6.96 -13.32 9.87
C LYS A 303 6.29 -12.84 11.14
N VAL A 304 6.29 -11.53 11.37
CA VAL A 304 5.66 -10.90 12.55
C VAL A 304 4.14 -10.84 12.39
N PHE A 305 3.42 -11.32 13.39
CA PHE A 305 1.97 -11.24 13.55
C PHE A 305 1.62 -10.41 14.78
N LYS A 306 0.72 -9.44 14.62
CA LYS A 306 0.20 -8.66 15.74
C LYS A 306 -0.66 -9.54 16.64
N LEU A 307 -0.41 -9.51 17.95
CA LEU A 307 -1.23 -10.24 18.92
C LEU A 307 -2.12 -9.30 19.72
N ALA A 308 -1.53 -8.39 20.50
CA ALA A 308 -2.29 -7.48 21.36
C ALA A 308 -1.48 -6.24 21.79
N VAL A 309 -2.18 -5.21 22.23
CA VAL A 309 -1.64 -4.18 23.11
C VAL A 309 -2.32 -4.32 24.47
N ARG A 310 -1.53 -4.43 25.54
CA ARG A 310 -2.01 -4.64 26.91
C ARG A 310 -1.19 -3.86 27.92
N ASP A 311 -1.85 -3.33 28.93
CA ASP A 311 -1.17 -2.89 30.15
C ASP A 311 -0.85 -4.13 30.99
N LEU A 312 0.41 -4.26 31.39
CA LEU A 312 0.91 -5.30 32.27
C LEU A 312 1.11 -4.69 33.66
N PRO A 313 0.30 -5.05 34.66
CA PRO A 313 0.49 -4.57 36.03
C PRO A 313 1.78 -5.14 36.64
N ALA A 314 2.44 -4.35 37.48
CA ALA A 314 3.62 -4.80 38.21
C ALA A 314 3.34 -6.05 39.05
N GLY A 315 4.18 -7.08 38.91
CA GLY A 315 4.12 -8.32 39.69
C GLY A 315 2.92 -9.23 39.40
N GLN A 316 2.07 -8.90 38.41
CA GLN A 316 0.92 -9.73 38.05
C GLN A 316 1.18 -10.54 36.77
N ALA A 317 0.81 -11.81 36.83
CA ALA A 317 0.87 -12.72 35.69
C ALA A 317 -0.29 -12.45 34.73
N VAL A 318 0.02 -12.18 33.45
CA VAL A 318 -0.99 -12.01 32.40
C VAL A 318 -0.87 -13.13 31.38
N HIS A 319 -1.95 -13.90 31.20
CA HIS A 319 -1.97 -15.08 30.34
C HIS A 319 -2.41 -14.74 28.91
N PHE A 320 -1.77 -15.37 27.92
CA PHE A 320 -2.06 -15.24 26.50
C PHE A 320 -2.20 -16.60 25.84
N SER A 321 -3.14 -16.66 24.89
CA SER A 321 -3.37 -17.82 24.04
C SER A 321 -3.69 -17.38 22.61
N ARG A 322 -3.01 -17.96 21.63
CA ARG A 322 -3.19 -17.64 20.22
C ARG A 322 -3.13 -18.88 19.34
N ARG A 323 -4.23 -19.17 18.67
CA ARG A 323 -4.28 -20.18 17.61
C ARG A 323 -3.62 -19.67 16.33
N HIS A 324 -2.74 -20.48 15.74
CA HIS A 324 -2.09 -20.21 14.45
C HIS A 324 -2.24 -21.42 13.51
N ARG A 325 -2.74 -21.17 12.31
CA ARG A 325 -2.98 -22.20 11.27
C ARG A 325 -1.83 -22.24 10.27
N PHE A 326 -1.39 -23.45 9.92
CA PHE A 326 -0.34 -23.71 8.93
C PHE A 326 -0.95 -24.26 7.64
N GLU A 327 -1.60 -23.41 6.87
CA GLU A 327 -2.21 -23.76 5.59
C GLU A 327 -1.48 -23.14 4.41
N ASN A 328 -1.60 -23.79 3.24
CA ASN A 328 -1.12 -23.25 1.98
C ASN A 328 -1.97 -22.04 1.59
N LEU A 329 -1.31 -20.93 1.29
CA LEU A 329 -1.90 -19.72 0.75
C LEU A 329 -1.29 -19.43 -0.62
N SER A 330 -1.96 -18.64 -1.45
CA SER A 330 -1.44 -18.18 -2.75
C SER A 330 -0.06 -17.52 -2.64
N VAL A 331 0.19 -16.84 -1.53
CA VAL A 331 1.46 -16.13 -1.24
C VAL A 331 2.46 -16.96 -0.43
N ARG A 332 2.09 -18.16 0.04
CA ARG A 332 2.93 -18.97 0.93
C ARG A 332 2.54 -20.44 0.90
N THR A 333 3.46 -21.26 0.39
CA THR A 333 3.46 -22.72 0.58
C THR A 333 4.09 -23.07 1.92
N ILE A 334 3.46 -24.00 2.64
CA ILE A 334 3.97 -24.60 3.88
C ILE A 334 4.75 -25.86 3.52
N HIS A 335 5.91 -26.04 4.14
CA HIS A 335 6.74 -27.22 3.99
C HIS A 335 6.73 -28.03 5.30
N PRO A 336 6.85 -29.36 5.27
CA PRO A 336 7.05 -30.14 6.48
C PRO A 336 8.36 -29.79 7.20
N GLY A 337 8.40 -30.05 8.51
CA GLY A 337 9.56 -29.82 9.37
C GLY A 337 9.31 -28.85 10.52
N PRO A 338 10.36 -28.53 11.30
CA PRO A 338 10.26 -27.67 12.46
C PRO A 338 9.97 -26.22 12.07
N HIS A 339 8.99 -25.61 12.73
CA HIS A 339 8.64 -24.19 12.61
C HIS A 339 8.80 -23.50 13.95
N ARG A 340 9.77 -22.60 14.04
CA ARG A 340 10.05 -21.85 15.26
C ARG A 340 9.07 -20.70 15.42
N ILE A 341 8.52 -20.55 16.63
CA ILE A 341 7.65 -19.45 17.03
C ILE A 341 8.31 -18.67 18.16
N GLU A 342 8.51 -17.38 17.95
CA GLU A 342 9.01 -16.45 18.97
C GLU A 342 7.89 -15.55 19.46
N VAL A 343 7.94 -15.18 20.74
CA VAL A 343 7.09 -14.14 21.31
C VAL A 343 7.94 -12.91 21.59
N GLN A 344 7.45 -11.75 21.15
CA GLN A 344 8.09 -10.47 21.44
C GLN A 344 7.14 -9.54 22.21
N ALA A 345 7.70 -8.77 23.13
CA ALA A 345 7.04 -7.65 23.77
C ALA A 345 7.92 -6.41 23.64
N ASN A 346 7.33 -5.27 23.27
CA ASN A 346 8.03 -4.01 23.05
C ASN A 346 9.29 -4.17 22.19
N GLY A 347 9.21 -4.99 21.15
CA GLY A 347 10.29 -5.21 20.19
C GLY A 347 11.41 -6.15 20.66
N ARG A 348 11.35 -6.69 21.88
CA ARG A 348 12.31 -7.69 22.37
C ARG A 348 11.72 -9.08 22.28
N VAL A 349 12.48 -10.00 21.69
CA VAL A 349 12.16 -11.43 21.75
C VAL A 349 12.37 -11.90 23.18
N LEU A 350 11.31 -12.41 23.80
CA LEU A 350 11.34 -12.88 25.19
C LEU A 350 11.57 -14.39 25.30
N GLY A 351 11.12 -15.15 24.31
CA GLY A 351 11.22 -16.60 24.30
C GLY A 351 10.82 -17.20 22.98
N ALA A 352 11.15 -18.47 22.79
CA ALA A 352 10.82 -19.24 21.60
C ALA A 352 10.31 -20.65 21.95
N THR A 353 9.49 -21.18 21.07
CA THR A 353 9.01 -22.56 21.06
C THR A 353 8.99 -23.07 19.62
N GLU A 354 8.63 -24.33 19.41
CA GLU A 354 8.60 -24.96 18.10
C GLU A 354 7.33 -25.79 17.92
N VAL A 355 6.82 -25.81 16.69
CA VAL A 355 5.81 -26.75 16.24
C VAL A 355 6.36 -27.53 15.04
N HIS A 356 6.21 -28.85 15.06
CA HIS A 356 6.61 -29.70 13.95
C HIS A 356 5.44 -29.89 12.99
N ILE A 357 5.66 -29.58 11.71
CA ILE A 357 4.64 -29.73 10.68
C ILE A 357 4.89 -31.01 9.87
N THR A 358 3.92 -31.92 9.81
CA THR A 358 3.96 -33.12 8.97
C THR A 358 3.28 -32.87 7.62
N ALA A 359 3.57 -33.72 6.63
CA ALA A 359 2.84 -33.68 5.36
C ALA A 359 1.33 -33.82 5.60
N ALA A 360 0.52 -33.26 4.69
CA ALA A 360 -0.93 -33.49 4.75
C ALA A 360 -1.19 -34.99 4.63
N GLU A 361 -2.10 -35.51 5.46
CA GLU A 361 -2.57 -36.89 5.31
C GLU A 361 -3.27 -36.99 3.96
N THR A 362 -2.69 -37.77 3.03
CA THR A 362 -3.39 -38.20 1.81
C THR A 362 -4.55 -39.07 2.23
N SER A 363 -5.76 -38.51 2.20
CA SER A 363 -7.02 -39.26 2.31
C SER A 363 -7.37 -39.93 0.99
#